data_AF-A0A7S0S163-F1
#
_entry.id   AF-A0A7S0S163-F1
#
_cell.length_a   1.000
_cell.length_b   1.000
_cell.length_c   1.000
_cell.angle_alpha   90.00
_cell.angle_beta   90.00
_cell.angle_gamma   90.00
#
_symmetry.space_group_name_H-M   'P 1'
#
loop_
_entity.id
_entity.type
_entity.pdbx_description
1 polymer ?
#
loop_
_entity_poly.entity_id
_entity_poly.type
_entity_poly.pdbx_seq_one_letter_code
_entity_poly.pdbx_strand_id
1 'polypeptide(L)'
;PYWNRTGGTDHIWFFSHDEGACAAPVDIWSSVILSHWGRLDFPHISQSSFPPDNYSMDRHHPSLQGSYRDHSSKAHPCHDPARHLVVPVFKPPTHYAQSPFMGAPPVSRDIFCLFRGDMGATRPGCAYSRCIRQTLLRLHTEGKWREKHNIWYGTEREVPGDYSALLARAQFCLVIPGEGWSARYEDAM
;
A
#
# COMPACT_ATOMS: atom_id res chain seq x y z
N PRO A 1 -28.66 -9.08 -12.45
CA PRO A 1 -27.95 -9.93 -11.46
C PRO A 1 -28.36 -9.52 -10.02
N TYR A 2 -28.19 -10.39 -9.02
CA TYR A 2 -28.70 -10.12 -7.66
C TYR A 2 -28.03 -8.90 -7.01
N TRP A 3 -26.76 -8.65 -7.32
CA TRP A 3 -25.96 -7.55 -6.77
C TRP A 3 -26.36 -6.15 -7.25
N ASN A 4 -27.23 -6.03 -8.26
CA ASN A 4 -27.65 -4.72 -8.79
C ASN A 4 -29.12 -4.37 -8.49
N ARG A 5 -29.78 -5.08 -7.58
CA ARG A 5 -31.20 -4.83 -7.24
C ARG A 5 -31.44 -3.46 -6.59
N THR A 6 -30.44 -2.92 -5.89
CA THR A 6 -30.47 -1.60 -5.24
C THR A 6 -29.52 -0.60 -5.91
N GLY A 7 -29.07 -0.89 -7.14
CA GLY A 7 -27.97 -0.16 -7.75
C GLY A 7 -26.60 -0.45 -7.10
N GLY A 8 -26.44 -1.60 -6.41
CA GLY A 8 -25.18 -2.04 -5.81
C GLY A 8 -24.98 -1.64 -4.34
N THR A 9 -25.77 -0.69 -3.83
CA THR A 9 -25.56 -0.09 -2.49
C THR A 9 -25.69 -1.06 -1.32
N ASP A 10 -26.36 -2.20 -1.51
CA ASP A 10 -26.54 -3.26 -0.51
C ASP A 10 -25.46 -4.35 -0.57
N HIS A 11 -24.43 -4.20 -1.41
CA HIS A 11 -23.35 -5.18 -1.56
C HIS A 11 -21.99 -4.56 -1.26
N ILE A 12 -21.16 -5.29 -0.50
CA ILE A 12 -19.77 -4.95 -0.22
C ILE A 12 -18.88 -6.04 -0.81
N TRP A 13 -17.90 -5.65 -1.63
CA TRP A 13 -16.92 -6.57 -2.21
C TRP A 13 -15.53 -6.30 -1.66
N PHE A 14 -14.84 -7.36 -1.23
CA PHE A 14 -13.50 -7.26 -0.66
C PHE A 14 -12.43 -7.42 -1.73
N PHE A 15 -11.62 -6.39 -1.92
CA PHE A 15 -10.50 -6.34 -2.87
C PHE A 15 -9.21 -6.00 -2.12
N SER A 16 -8.63 -7.02 -1.48
CA SER A 16 -7.45 -6.90 -0.63
C SER A 16 -6.11 -7.15 -1.33
N HIS A 17 -6.13 -7.27 -2.65
CA HIS A 17 -4.90 -7.33 -3.45
C HIS A 17 -4.24 -5.93 -3.52
N ASP A 18 -2.91 -5.88 -3.59
CA ASP A 18 -2.08 -4.66 -3.49
C ASP A 18 -2.57 -3.52 -4.39
N GLU A 19 -3.02 -3.89 -5.59
CA GLU A 19 -3.63 -2.97 -6.55
C GLU A 19 -5.12 -3.28 -6.85
N GLY A 20 -5.74 -4.10 -6.01
CA GLY A 20 -6.92 -4.92 -6.37
C GLY A 20 -8.12 -4.16 -6.89
N ALA A 21 -8.55 -3.09 -6.20
CA ALA A 21 -9.74 -2.34 -6.61
C ALA A 21 -9.60 -1.70 -8.01
N CYS A 22 -8.38 -1.49 -8.49
CA CYS A 22 -8.10 -1.06 -9.87
C CYS A 22 -8.49 -2.09 -10.92
N ALA A 23 -8.54 -3.37 -10.54
CA ALA A 23 -8.86 -4.48 -11.42
C ALA A 23 -10.27 -5.03 -11.16
N ALA A 24 -11.10 -4.37 -10.33
CA ALA A 24 -12.47 -4.80 -10.10
C ALA A 24 -13.25 -4.87 -11.42
N PRO A 25 -14.16 -5.84 -11.60
CA PRO A 25 -15.04 -5.85 -12.77
C PRO A 25 -16.03 -4.69 -12.73
N VAL A 26 -16.28 -4.07 -13.89
CA VAL A 26 -17.24 -2.97 -14.04
C VAL A 26 -18.65 -3.36 -13.61
N ASP A 27 -19.04 -4.63 -13.79
CA ASP A 27 -20.35 -5.18 -13.43
C ASP A 27 -20.69 -5.09 -11.93
N ILE A 28 -19.68 -4.96 -11.07
CA ILE A 28 -19.84 -4.83 -9.62
C ILE A 28 -19.43 -3.44 -9.11
N TRP A 29 -18.98 -2.54 -9.98
CA TRP A 29 -18.45 -1.23 -9.58
C TRP A 29 -19.50 -0.28 -8.99
N SER A 30 -20.79 -0.53 -9.24
CA SER A 30 -21.89 0.19 -8.58
C SER A 30 -22.02 -0.15 -7.09
N SER A 31 -21.39 -1.24 -6.65
CA SER A 31 -21.38 -1.68 -5.25
C SER A 31 -20.34 -0.95 -4.40
N VAL A 32 -20.32 -1.22 -3.10
CA VAL A 32 -19.26 -0.74 -2.21
C VAL A 32 -18.02 -1.62 -2.38
N ILE A 33 -16.91 -1.05 -2.84
CA ILE A 33 -15.62 -1.74 -2.83
C ILE A 33 -14.90 -1.46 -1.51
N LEU A 34 -14.55 -2.54 -0.82
CA LEU A 34 -13.73 -2.55 0.39
C LEU A 34 -12.30 -2.93 0.00
N SER A 35 -11.38 -1.97 0.04
CA SER A 35 -9.98 -2.19 -0.32
C SER A 35 -9.04 -1.65 0.75
N HIS A 36 -7.76 -1.92 0.61
CA HIS A 36 -6.71 -1.33 1.43
C HIS A 36 -5.95 -0.23 0.66
N TRP A 37 -6.39 0.13 -0.55
CA TRP A 37 -5.78 1.15 -1.38
C TRP A 37 -6.81 2.11 -1.99
N GLY A 38 -6.60 3.42 -1.81
CA GLY A 38 -7.51 4.49 -2.23
C GLY A 38 -6.97 5.33 -3.40
N ARG A 39 -6.44 4.68 -4.44
CA ARG A 39 -5.87 5.39 -5.60
C ARG A 39 -6.99 6.08 -6.41
N LEU A 40 -6.83 7.38 -6.69
CA LEU A 40 -7.87 8.20 -7.32
C LEU A 40 -7.65 8.51 -8.81
N ASP A 41 -6.44 8.33 -9.33
CA ASP A 41 -6.16 8.67 -10.73
C ASP A 41 -6.86 7.73 -11.71
N PHE A 42 -7.37 8.32 -12.80
CA PHE A 42 -7.96 7.63 -13.93
C PHE A 42 -7.71 8.44 -15.21
N PRO A 43 -7.30 7.81 -16.33
CA PRO A 43 -6.98 6.38 -16.47
C PRO A 43 -5.73 5.99 -15.67
N HIS A 44 -5.67 4.74 -15.21
CA HIS A 44 -4.55 4.21 -14.43
C HIS A 44 -3.92 2.99 -15.11
N ILE A 45 -2.65 2.75 -14.77
CA ILE A 45 -1.90 1.54 -15.11
C ILE A 45 -1.33 0.93 -13.84
N SER A 46 -1.15 -0.38 -13.87
CA SER A 46 -0.50 -1.14 -12.81
C SER A 46 0.93 -0.66 -12.62
N GLN A 47 1.32 -0.56 -11.37
CA GLN A 47 2.66 -0.22 -10.95
C GLN A 47 3.27 -1.33 -10.10
N SER A 48 2.66 -2.53 -10.14
CA SER A 48 3.26 -3.71 -9.57
C SER A 48 4.55 -4.07 -10.32
N SER A 49 5.58 -4.34 -9.54
CA SER A 49 6.82 -4.94 -9.98
C SER A 49 6.76 -6.47 -9.99
N PHE A 50 5.68 -7.08 -9.49
CA PHE A 50 5.39 -8.50 -9.60
C PHE A 50 4.51 -8.75 -10.84
N PRO A 51 5.06 -9.34 -11.93
CA PRO A 51 4.33 -9.46 -13.19
C PRO A 51 2.95 -10.13 -13.11
N PRO A 52 2.73 -11.18 -12.28
CA PRO A 52 1.41 -11.78 -12.13
C PRO A 52 0.31 -10.82 -11.63
N ASP A 53 0.68 -9.76 -10.91
CA ASP A 53 -0.24 -8.76 -10.35
C ASP A 53 -0.55 -7.63 -11.33
N ASN A 54 0.11 -7.59 -12.48
CA ASN A 54 -0.04 -6.50 -13.42
C ASN A 54 -1.36 -6.58 -14.19
N TYR A 55 -2.37 -5.91 -13.65
CA TYR A 55 -3.72 -5.80 -14.23
C TYR A 55 -3.78 -4.99 -15.54
N SER A 56 -2.68 -4.33 -15.93
CA SER A 56 -2.59 -3.64 -17.24
C SER A 56 -2.22 -4.58 -18.37
N MET A 57 -1.77 -5.80 -18.06
CA MET A 57 -1.65 -6.84 -19.07
C MET A 57 -3.03 -7.30 -19.51
N ASP A 58 -3.21 -7.40 -20.81
CA ASP A 58 -4.47 -7.91 -21.33
C ASP A 58 -4.63 -9.40 -21.01
N ARG A 59 -5.88 -9.78 -20.76
CA ARG A 59 -6.31 -11.14 -20.47
C ARG A 59 -7.60 -11.38 -21.23
N HIS A 60 -7.71 -12.58 -21.81
CA HIS A 60 -8.91 -13.04 -22.49
C HIS A 60 -9.41 -14.30 -21.81
N HIS A 61 -10.72 -14.39 -21.65
CA HIS A 61 -11.39 -15.57 -21.12
C HIS A 61 -12.61 -15.88 -21.99
N PRO A 62 -12.92 -17.15 -22.32
CA PRO A 62 -14.04 -17.49 -23.19
C PRO A 62 -15.41 -16.96 -22.72
N SER A 63 -15.57 -16.75 -21.41
CA SER A 63 -16.80 -16.19 -20.83
C SER A 63 -16.85 -14.66 -20.80
N LEU A 64 -15.78 -13.96 -21.22
CA LEU A 64 -15.70 -12.51 -21.24
C LEU A 64 -15.45 -12.04 -22.68
N GLN A 65 -16.39 -11.31 -23.24
CA GLN A 65 -16.24 -10.77 -24.58
C GLN A 65 -15.25 -9.60 -24.58
N GLY A 66 -14.16 -9.72 -25.33
CA GLY A 66 -13.17 -8.66 -25.51
C GLY A 66 -12.00 -8.72 -24.51
N SER A 67 -11.37 -7.57 -24.30
CA SER A 67 -10.23 -7.41 -23.37
C SER A 67 -10.75 -7.33 -21.93
N TYR A 68 -10.11 -8.04 -21.00
CA TYR A 68 -10.38 -7.88 -19.57
C TYR A 68 -10.25 -6.43 -19.10
N ARG A 69 -9.36 -5.66 -19.72
CA ARG A 69 -9.09 -4.27 -19.35
C ARG A 69 -10.28 -3.36 -19.65
N ASP A 70 -11.01 -3.65 -20.73
CA ASP A 70 -12.20 -2.88 -21.11
C ASP A 70 -13.35 -3.08 -20.10
N HIS A 71 -13.33 -4.19 -19.36
CA HIS A 71 -14.28 -4.51 -18.28
C HIS A 71 -13.75 -4.21 -16.87
N SER A 72 -12.58 -3.58 -16.74
CA SER A 72 -11.95 -3.29 -15.44
C SER A 72 -11.19 -1.97 -15.46
N SER A 73 -9.85 -2.00 -15.61
CA SER A 73 -8.95 -0.86 -15.47
C SER A 73 -9.18 0.32 -16.43
N LYS A 74 -9.94 0.13 -17.52
CA LYS A 74 -10.36 1.21 -18.42
C LYS A 74 -11.80 1.66 -18.21
N ALA A 75 -12.56 0.98 -17.35
CA ALA A 75 -13.98 1.23 -17.15
C ALA A 75 -14.26 2.17 -15.98
N HIS A 76 -13.38 2.24 -14.99
CA HIS A 76 -13.57 3.03 -13.78
C HIS A 76 -12.24 3.39 -13.07
N PRO A 77 -12.20 4.39 -12.18
CA PRO A 77 -11.05 4.66 -11.32
C PRO A 77 -10.79 3.51 -10.32
N CYS A 78 -9.64 3.46 -9.65
CA CYS A 78 -9.40 2.43 -8.63
C CYS A 78 -10.22 2.62 -7.34
N HIS A 79 -10.73 3.83 -7.07
CA HIS A 79 -11.46 4.15 -5.84
C HIS A 79 -12.44 5.30 -6.07
N ASP A 80 -13.69 5.14 -5.61
CA ASP A 80 -14.70 6.20 -5.54
C ASP A 80 -14.82 6.67 -4.08
N PRO A 81 -14.33 7.87 -3.71
CA PRO A 81 -14.32 8.34 -2.33
C PRO A 81 -15.73 8.59 -1.76
N ALA A 82 -16.76 8.69 -2.60
CA ALA A 82 -18.14 8.86 -2.15
C ALA A 82 -18.81 7.54 -1.74
N ARG A 83 -18.22 6.39 -2.10
CA ARG A 83 -18.84 5.07 -1.94
C ARG A 83 -17.92 4.03 -1.33
N HIS A 84 -16.65 4.01 -1.72
CA HIS A 84 -15.72 2.95 -1.43
C HIS A 84 -15.04 3.17 -0.09
N LEU A 85 -14.64 2.08 0.55
CA LEU A 85 -14.03 2.10 1.88
C LEU A 85 -12.59 1.65 1.77
N VAL A 86 -11.69 2.44 2.35
CA VAL A 86 -10.30 2.04 2.58
C VAL A 86 -10.17 1.55 4.02
N VAL A 87 -9.88 0.27 4.19
CA VAL A 87 -9.67 -0.33 5.49
C VAL A 87 -8.18 -0.49 5.74
N PRO A 88 -7.66 -0.04 6.90
CA PRO A 88 -6.29 -0.30 7.26
C PRO A 88 -6.04 -1.81 7.41
N VAL A 89 -4.81 -2.26 7.19
CA VAL A 89 -4.40 -3.65 7.40
C VAL A 89 -4.75 -4.02 8.84
N PHE A 90 -5.41 -5.15 8.99
CA PHE A 90 -5.77 -5.69 10.29
C PHE A 90 -4.82 -6.83 10.65
N LYS A 91 -4.20 -6.78 11.83
CA LYS A 91 -3.46 -7.90 12.42
C LYS A 91 -4.28 -8.50 13.56
N PRO A 92 -4.20 -9.83 13.80
CA PRO A 92 -4.86 -10.44 14.95
C PRO A 92 -4.33 -9.82 16.26
N PRO A 93 -5.13 -9.72 17.33
CA PRO A 93 -4.68 -9.13 18.60
C PRO A 93 -3.39 -9.74 19.16
N THR A 94 -3.16 -11.04 18.91
CA THR A 94 -1.94 -11.75 19.32
C THR A 94 -0.67 -11.21 18.68
N HIS A 95 -0.77 -10.56 17.52
CA HIS A 95 0.37 -9.94 16.82
C HIS A 95 1.05 -8.89 17.69
N TYR A 96 0.27 -8.15 18.49
CA TYR A 96 0.78 -7.11 19.38
C TYR A 96 0.93 -7.58 20.83
N ALA A 97 0.77 -8.88 21.11
CA ALA A 97 0.80 -9.40 22.48
C ALA A 97 2.17 -9.21 23.17
N GLN A 98 3.24 -9.10 22.38
CA GLN A 98 4.59 -8.81 22.86
C GLN A 98 4.95 -7.33 22.78
N SER A 99 4.07 -6.50 22.19
CA SER A 99 4.32 -5.09 22.05
C SER A 99 4.43 -4.49 23.45
N PRO A 100 5.62 -4.00 23.84
CA PRO A 100 5.73 -3.35 25.14
C PRO A 100 4.92 -2.06 25.14
N PHE A 101 4.31 -1.64 24.02
CA PHE A 101 3.70 -0.32 23.84
C PHE A 101 2.17 -0.32 23.89
N MET A 102 1.51 -1.44 24.23
CA MET A 102 0.10 -1.44 24.67
C MET A 102 -0.03 -0.92 26.11
N GLY A 103 0.41 0.32 26.35
CA GLY A 103 0.26 1.02 27.63
C GLY A 103 1.51 1.17 28.50
N ALA A 104 2.72 0.82 28.03
CA ALA A 104 3.93 1.17 28.77
C ALA A 104 4.26 2.67 28.69
N PRO A 105 5.03 3.20 29.65
CA PRO A 105 5.58 4.54 29.57
C PRO A 105 6.31 4.77 28.24
N PRO A 106 6.08 5.91 27.57
CA PRO A 106 6.75 6.20 26.31
C PRO A 106 8.27 6.27 26.53
N VAL A 107 9.02 5.54 25.70
CA VAL A 107 10.48 5.68 25.63
C VAL A 107 10.84 7.07 25.09
N SER A 108 12.05 7.55 25.41
CA SER A 108 12.55 8.80 24.82
C SER A 108 12.54 8.71 23.29
N ARG A 109 11.82 9.63 22.64
CA ARG A 109 11.69 9.67 21.18
C ARG A 109 12.82 10.45 20.54
N ASP A 110 13.97 9.80 20.43
CA ASP A 110 15.20 10.42 19.94
C ASP A 110 15.34 10.36 18.41
N ILE A 111 14.62 9.48 17.71
CA ILE A 111 14.61 9.40 16.25
C ILE A 111 13.64 10.44 15.70
N PHE A 112 14.10 11.37 14.86
CA PHE A 112 13.21 12.40 14.31
C PHE A 112 12.20 11.78 13.34
N CYS A 113 12.67 11.01 12.37
CA CYS A 113 11.81 10.40 11.36
C CYS A 113 12.30 9.00 11.00
N LEU A 114 11.39 8.02 10.95
CA LEU A 114 11.70 6.62 10.63
C LEU A 114 10.96 6.16 9.39
N PHE A 115 11.70 5.50 8.50
CA PHE A 115 11.19 4.60 7.49
C PHE A 115 12.08 3.36 7.41
N ARG A 116 11.46 2.18 7.50
CA ARG A 116 12.17 0.92 7.25
C ARG A 116 11.36 0.00 6.33
N GLY A 117 11.87 -0.23 5.13
CA GLY A 117 11.17 -1.04 4.13
C GLY A 117 12.06 -1.42 2.96
N ASP A 118 11.49 -2.16 2.02
CA ASP A 118 12.16 -2.44 0.75
C ASP A 118 12.36 -1.13 -0.02
N MET A 119 13.58 -0.90 -0.52
CA MET A 119 13.95 0.25 -1.36
C MET A 119 13.80 -0.03 -2.86
N GLY A 120 13.50 -1.28 -3.25
CA GLY A 120 13.39 -1.67 -4.65
C GLY A 120 14.73 -1.81 -5.36
N ALA A 121 15.85 -1.99 -4.65
CA ALA A 121 17.20 -1.99 -5.23
C ALA A 121 17.44 -3.09 -6.28
N THR A 122 16.73 -4.21 -6.19
CA THR A 122 16.81 -5.33 -7.14
C THR A 122 15.89 -5.20 -8.34
N ARG A 123 15.05 -4.16 -8.39
CA ARG A 123 14.04 -3.97 -9.43
C ARG A 123 14.53 -2.95 -10.45
N PRO A 124 14.45 -3.24 -11.76
CA PRO A 124 14.96 -2.34 -12.77
C PRO A 124 14.15 -1.04 -12.84
N GLY A 125 14.85 0.09 -12.90
CA GLY A 125 14.27 1.42 -13.09
C GLY A 125 13.37 1.88 -11.94
N CYS A 126 12.34 2.68 -12.28
CA CYS A 126 11.37 3.25 -11.35
C CYS A 126 10.11 2.35 -11.17
N ALA A 127 10.25 1.02 -11.34
CA ALA A 127 9.12 0.09 -11.36
C ALA A 127 8.52 -0.21 -9.98
N TYR A 128 9.15 0.26 -8.89
CA TYR A 128 8.69 0.04 -7.52
C TYR A 128 8.41 1.37 -6.83
N SER A 129 7.35 1.45 -6.02
CA SER A 129 7.02 2.66 -5.24
C SER A 129 6.83 3.92 -6.09
N ARG A 130 6.57 3.78 -7.40
CA ARG A 130 6.53 4.92 -8.34
C ARG A 130 7.81 5.76 -8.30
N CYS A 131 8.95 5.13 -8.03
CA CYS A 131 10.23 5.80 -7.79
C CYS A 131 10.33 6.66 -6.52
N ILE A 132 9.29 6.72 -5.68
CA ILE A 132 9.28 7.60 -4.51
C ILE A 132 10.34 7.15 -3.52
N ARG A 133 10.36 5.87 -3.15
CA ARG A 133 11.34 5.36 -2.17
C ARG A 133 12.79 5.47 -2.65
N GLN A 134 13.04 5.25 -3.93
CA GLN A 134 14.37 5.34 -4.52
C GLN A 134 14.84 6.80 -4.59
N THR A 135 13.93 7.71 -4.96
CA THR A 135 14.21 9.15 -4.97
C THR A 135 14.54 9.63 -3.56
N LEU A 136 13.76 9.23 -2.56
CA LEU A 136 14.01 9.57 -1.17
C LEU A 136 15.32 8.95 -0.65
N LEU A 137 15.67 7.72 -1.05
CA LEU A 137 16.96 7.11 -0.68
C LEU A 137 18.14 7.93 -1.19
N ARG A 138 18.07 8.37 -2.45
CA ARG A 138 19.09 9.21 -3.07
C ARG A 138 19.23 10.55 -2.32
N LEU A 139 18.11 11.23 -2.09
CA LEU A 139 18.08 12.50 -1.35
C LEU A 139 18.56 12.36 0.11
N HIS A 140 18.20 11.26 0.76
CA HIS A 140 18.65 10.92 2.11
C HIS A 140 20.17 10.78 2.18
N THR A 141 20.75 10.06 1.22
CA THR A 141 22.18 9.79 1.14
C THR A 141 22.97 11.05 0.77
N GLU A 142 22.60 11.74 -0.31
CA GLU A 142 23.25 12.97 -0.76
C GLU A 142 23.13 14.09 0.29
N GLY A 143 21.96 14.19 0.92
CA GLY A 143 21.64 15.19 1.92
C GLY A 143 22.28 14.93 3.28
N LYS A 144 22.77 13.69 3.54
CA LYS A 144 23.25 13.23 4.86
C LYS A 144 22.18 13.42 5.94
N TRP A 145 20.94 13.02 5.63
CA TRP A 145 19.79 13.27 6.51
C TRP A 145 19.91 12.54 7.84
N ARG A 146 20.61 11.40 7.86
CA ARG A 146 20.85 10.64 9.08
C ARG A 146 21.69 11.45 10.07
N GLU A 147 22.81 12.00 9.63
CA GLU A 147 23.75 12.73 10.47
C GLU A 147 23.23 14.12 10.84
N LYS A 148 22.58 14.81 9.89
CA LYS A 148 22.14 16.20 10.10
C LYS A 148 20.81 16.32 10.85
N HIS A 149 19.91 15.37 10.67
CA HIS A 149 18.52 15.49 11.13
C HIS A 149 18.02 14.28 11.90
N ASN A 150 18.86 13.27 12.12
CA ASN A 150 18.48 12.00 12.72
C ASN A 150 17.29 11.34 12.03
N ILE A 151 17.27 11.38 10.69
CA ILE A 151 16.28 10.69 9.85
C ILE A 151 16.82 9.31 9.47
N TRP A 152 16.09 8.28 9.90
CA TRP A 152 16.41 6.88 9.69
C TRP A 152 15.59 6.38 8.51
N TYR A 153 16.23 6.10 7.39
CA TYR A 153 15.56 5.75 6.14
C TYR A 153 16.35 4.64 5.43
N GLY A 154 15.73 3.50 5.17
CA GLY A 154 16.37 2.41 4.42
C GLY A 154 15.75 1.04 4.66
N THR A 155 16.48 0.00 4.27
CA THR A 155 16.18 -1.42 4.49
C THR A 155 16.53 -1.83 5.92
N GLU A 156 16.21 -3.08 6.27
CA GLU A 156 16.63 -3.69 7.54
C GLU A 156 18.15 -3.68 7.76
N ARG A 157 18.94 -3.80 6.68
CA ARG A 157 20.40 -3.75 6.77
C ARG A 157 20.93 -2.35 7.10
N GLU A 158 20.29 -1.33 6.55
CA GLU A 158 20.70 0.08 6.74
C GLU A 158 20.14 0.68 8.03
N VAL A 159 18.98 0.17 8.49
CA VAL A 159 18.31 0.57 9.72
C VAL A 159 18.12 -0.68 10.63
N PRO A 160 19.21 -1.19 11.22
CA PRO A 160 19.18 -2.39 12.04
C PRO A 160 18.51 -2.14 13.39
N GLY A 161 17.98 -3.20 13.99
CA GLY A 161 17.33 -3.19 15.31
C GLY A 161 15.92 -3.77 15.28
N ASP A 162 15.33 -3.91 16.46
CA ASP A 162 13.92 -4.31 16.58
C ASP A 162 12.99 -3.24 16.01
N TYR A 163 12.01 -3.63 15.19
CA TYR A 163 11.15 -2.65 14.51
C TYR A 163 10.28 -1.88 15.50
N SER A 164 9.68 -2.58 16.47
CA SER A 164 8.81 -1.98 17.47
C SER A 164 9.56 -0.97 18.32
N ALA A 165 10.79 -1.30 18.73
CA ALA A 165 11.66 -0.39 19.46
C ALA A 165 12.06 0.85 18.63
N LEU A 166 12.41 0.67 17.35
CA LEU A 166 12.73 1.79 16.45
C LEU A 166 11.51 2.70 16.27
N LEU A 167 10.33 2.11 16.05
CA LEU A 167 9.09 2.83 15.85
C LEU A 167 8.68 3.61 17.10
N ALA A 168 8.81 3.03 18.30
CA ALA A 168 8.49 3.71 19.55
C ALA A 168 9.41 4.90 19.87
N ARG A 169 10.66 4.86 19.36
CA ARG A 169 11.63 5.95 19.46
C ARG A 169 11.44 7.04 18.40
N ALA A 170 10.63 6.79 17.38
CA ALA A 170 10.41 7.75 16.29
C ALA A 170 9.38 8.82 16.67
N GLN A 171 9.68 10.08 16.37
CA GLN A 171 8.71 11.19 16.47
C GLN A 171 7.73 11.15 15.29
N PHE A 172 8.24 10.87 14.09
CA PHE A 172 7.47 10.66 12.87
C PHE A 172 7.77 9.30 12.24
N CYS A 173 6.74 8.61 11.75
CA CYS A 173 6.86 7.41 10.93
C CYS A 173 6.38 7.71 9.51
N LEU A 174 7.21 7.44 8.51
CA LEU A 174 6.84 7.63 7.12
C LEU A 174 6.07 6.43 6.60
N VAL A 175 4.92 6.68 5.96
CA VAL A 175 4.10 5.64 5.32
C VAL A 175 4.20 5.83 3.81
N ILE A 176 5.34 5.43 3.25
CA ILE A 176 5.63 5.63 1.82
C ILE A 176 5.11 4.43 1.05
N PRO A 177 4.35 4.61 -0.05
CA PRO A 177 3.80 3.50 -0.83
C PRO A 177 4.90 2.57 -1.36
N GLY A 178 4.58 1.29 -1.53
CA GLY A 178 5.44 0.28 -2.15
C GLY A 178 4.87 -0.12 -3.50
N GLU A 179 4.57 -1.40 -3.69
CA GLU A 179 3.56 -1.86 -4.64
C GLU A 179 2.20 -1.68 -3.96
N GLY A 180 1.45 -0.63 -4.31
CA GLY A 180 0.25 -0.28 -3.55
C GLY A 180 0.52 0.38 -2.20
N TRP A 181 -0.37 0.14 -1.23
CA TRP A 181 -0.21 0.65 0.14
C TRP A 181 0.71 -0.25 0.97
N SER A 182 1.64 0.35 1.70
CA SER A 182 2.61 -0.38 2.53
C SER A 182 2.37 -0.05 4.00
N ALA A 183 1.60 -0.89 4.67
CA ALA A 183 1.24 -0.74 6.08
C ALA A 183 2.40 -1.15 7.02
N ARG A 184 3.61 -0.61 6.80
CA ARG A 184 4.82 -1.01 7.56
C ARG A 184 4.68 -0.81 9.06
N TYR A 185 3.85 0.15 9.50
CA TYR A 185 3.48 0.32 10.90
C TYR A 185 3.00 -1.00 11.54
N GLU A 186 2.25 -1.82 10.79
CA GLU A 186 1.72 -3.10 11.26
C GLU A 186 2.76 -4.21 11.36
N ASP A 187 3.99 -3.98 10.89
CA ASP A 187 5.10 -4.93 11.10
C ASP A 187 5.68 -4.82 12.52
N ALA A 188 5.25 -3.83 13.31
CA ALA A 188 5.56 -3.76 14.73
C ALA A 188 4.75 -4.82 15.49
N MET A 189 5.47 -5.65 16.25
CA MET A 189 4.93 -6.70 17.13
C MET A 189 5.00 -6.28 18.59
#